data_AF-A0A965IX98-F1
#
_entry.id   AF-A0A965IX98-F1
#
_cell.length_a   1.000
_cell.length_b   1.000
_cell.length_c   1.000
_cell.angle_alpha   90.00
_cell.angle_beta   90.00
_cell.angle_gamma   90.00
#
_symmetry.space_group_name_H-M   'P 1'
#
loop_
_entity.id
_entity.type
_entity.pdbx_description
1 polymer ?
#
loop_
_entity_poly.entity_id
_entity_poly.type
_entity_poly.pdbx_seq_one_letter_code
_entity_poly.pdbx_strand_id
1 'polypeptide(L)'
;MPWGTVEGKHMRYISRRHATIAAAVLTAVSIVGISPVQAAVRSFGKNYQVTATVKGAQNMTVLLMSAKGQTLASAKVTKSSQAITLKTAPTTSTKGATLQLVSGSGKAGKGAYYGPVVIGWKGTKASTASKVTSKLKASTSTKISLGTVQVKAATGSAKQGYAVALAASKLADTSTAALAKASKGKPSGVGNYGKNQSVSSGDFTVSIASVHAAACSPVGTATCDPQGNPIAAPTGPVNNSPAVALADDDMNGGDKDDDGIPNAFDVNDDGDSVVDAADADTPAPKVSAEGATTCASMDFKIFTNFKATDANYSGTINAYATGGFQATRDRSATVIGQTMSMVFSPITNVCGSAVTASYLKGNGVTYAPSDYVKLGNPCSTGDYQWLIGAGRMCDANAGSTSGFDFGSKYQFSGTDLPSGQDTFTMKVETADGKSYEFTSSPGFVFVTHPMLITYDNGAGYSGTIQYGQQNIAPIQVGSSNELTLTMFRPQRLAFDGEAGYSDGAYYDLAAFKYTPDIPNGIRASNDPGSPSSPGPGKCDALTFKDSTMTDDTLVNTATKPTMTLKWRLNDCFRARNVAWSAGYLTVDIQVEPTGPGGNSAQKLWLQLLP
;
A
#
# COMPACT_ATOMS: atom_id res chain seq x y z
N MET A 1 -52.43 -36.96 31.06
CA MET A 1 -52.18 -37.09 32.51
C MET A 1 -51.24 -35.97 32.92
N PRO A 2 -51.50 -35.28 34.04
CA PRO A 2 -51.63 -33.82 33.99
C PRO A 2 -50.74 -33.04 34.98
N TRP A 3 -50.42 -31.79 34.59
CA TRP A 3 -50.57 -30.52 35.35
C TRP A 3 -49.82 -30.27 36.68
N GLY A 4 -49.44 -28.99 36.90
CA GLY A 4 -49.45 -28.44 38.27
C GLY A 4 -48.51 -27.28 38.58
N THR A 5 -48.88 -26.06 38.17
CA THR A 5 -48.48 -24.76 38.75
C THR A 5 -49.03 -24.60 40.17
N VAL A 6 -48.31 -24.00 41.14
CA VAL A 6 -48.89 -23.11 42.18
C VAL A 6 -47.86 -22.09 42.73
N GLU A 7 -48.19 -20.82 42.49
CA GLU A 7 -48.08 -19.57 43.27
C GLU A 7 -47.22 -19.44 44.54
N GLY A 8 -46.29 -18.46 44.50
CA GLY A 8 -46.40 -17.14 45.13
C GLY A 8 -46.73 -16.99 46.63
N LYS A 9 -45.84 -16.31 47.38
CA LYS A 9 -46.22 -15.14 48.21
C LYS A 9 -45.01 -14.36 48.75
N HIS A 10 -45.06 -13.04 48.52
CA HIS A 10 -44.23 -12.03 49.16
C HIS A 10 -44.52 -11.91 50.67
N MET A 11 -43.48 -11.69 51.47
CA MET A 11 -43.57 -10.84 52.66
C MET A 11 -42.22 -10.16 52.93
N ARG A 12 -42.21 -8.82 52.83
CA ARG A 12 -41.16 -7.94 53.37
C ARG A 12 -41.61 -7.49 54.75
N TYR A 13 -40.69 -7.38 55.73
CA TYR A 13 -40.64 -6.36 56.80
C TYR A 13 -39.25 -6.52 57.48
N ILE A 14 -38.28 -5.61 57.24
CA ILE A 14 -37.99 -4.36 57.96
C ILE A 14 -37.30 -4.58 59.33
N SER A 15 -36.04 -4.10 59.41
CA SER A 15 -35.46 -3.24 60.47
C SER A 15 -34.66 -3.81 61.66
N ARG A 16 -33.42 -3.27 61.72
CA ARG A 16 -32.63 -2.73 62.88
C ARG A 16 -31.66 -3.64 63.65
N ARG A 17 -30.37 -3.39 63.35
CA ARG A 17 -29.23 -3.00 64.21
C ARG A 17 -29.12 -3.59 65.64
N HIS A 18 -27.96 -4.18 65.95
CA HIS A 18 -26.87 -3.75 66.87
C HIS A 18 -26.05 -5.01 67.24
N ALA A 19 -24.82 -5.15 66.75
CA ALA A 19 -23.56 -4.82 67.42
C ALA A 19 -23.10 -5.85 68.49
N THR A 20 -22.10 -6.67 68.16
CA THR A 20 -21.06 -7.07 69.13
C THR A 20 -19.76 -7.42 68.39
N ILE A 21 -18.67 -6.88 68.93
CA ILE A 21 -17.28 -6.92 68.45
C ILE A 21 -16.60 -8.17 69.02
N ALA A 22 -15.81 -8.86 68.19
CA ALA A 22 -14.69 -9.68 68.66
C ALA A 22 -13.57 -9.61 67.62
N ALA A 23 -12.46 -8.98 68.03
CA ALA A 23 -11.27 -8.77 67.24
C ALA A 23 -10.41 -10.05 67.19
N ALA A 24 -9.94 -10.40 66.00
CA ALA A 24 -8.75 -11.21 65.81
C ALA A 24 -7.78 -10.40 64.96
N VAL A 25 -6.74 -9.88 65.61
CA VAL A 25 -5.63 -9.18 65.01
C VAL A 25 -4.74 -10.22 64.35
N LEU A 26 -4.73 -10.25 63.01
CA LEU A 26 -3.59 -10.76 62.25
C LEU A 26 -2.88 -9.56 61.62
N THR A 27 -1.66 -9.33 62.08
CA THR A 27 -0.71 -8.36 61.56
C THR A 27 -0.35 -8.70 60.11
N ALA A 28 -1.01 -8.03 59.15
CA ALA A 28 -0.49 -7.86 57.80
C ALA A 28 0.26 -6.52 57.76
N VAL A 29 1.54 -6.58 57.40
CA VAL A 29 2.38 -5.42 57.17
C VAL A 29 1.74 -4.56 56.09
N SER A 30 1.32 -3.35 56.48
CA SER A 30 0.84 -2.31 55.58
C SER A 30 1.99 -1.82 54.71
N ILE A 31 2.21 -2.45 53.56
CA ILE A 31 2.75 -1.70 52.43
C ILE A 31 1.58 -0.84 51.98
N VAL A 32 1.68 0.48 52.16
CA VAL A 32 0.84 1.45 51.47
C VAL A 32 1.12 1.24 49.99
N GLY A 33 0.36 0.33 49.38
CA GLY A 33 0.22 0.24 47.95
C GLY A 33 -0.38 1.56 47.53
N ILE A 34 0.48 2.48 47.12
CA ILE A 34 0.10 3.55 46.24
C ILE A 34 -0.47 2.81 45.04
N SER A 35 -1.80 2.66 44.99
CA SER A 35 -2.48 2.42 43.72
C SER A 35 -1.81 3.39 42.75
N PRO A 36 -1.31 2.97 41.58
CA PRO A 36 -0.98 3.95 40.57
C PRO A 36 -2.28 4.73 40.40
N VAL A 37 -2.28 5.97 40.90
CA VAL A 37 -3.27 6.96 40.54
C VAL A 37 -3.16 6.91 39.04
N GLN A 38 -4.16 6.33 38.37
CA GLN A 38 -4.32 6.46 36.94
C GLN A 38 -4.37 7.96 36.76
N ALA A 39 -3.22 8.55 36.40
CA ALA A 39 -3.14 9.93 36.02
C ALA A 39 -4.19 10.03 34.93
N ALA A 40 -5.26 10.77 35.22
CA ALA A 40 -6.32 11.01 34.25
C ALA A 40 -5.61 11.58 33.02
N VAL A 41 -5.43 10.73 32.00
CA VAL A 41 -4.81 11.12 30.75
C VAL A 41 -5.73 12.20 30.22
N ARG A 42 -5.29 13.46 30.33
CA ARG A 42 -6.05 14.58 29.80
C ARG A 42 -6.19 14.30 28.30
N SER A 43 -7.41 13.97 27.88
CA SER A 43 -7.77 13.89 26.46
C SER A 43 -7.62 15.30 25.88
N PHE A 44 -6.45 15.61 25.33
CA PHE A 44 -6.23 16.83 24.56
C PHE A 44 -6.94 16.70 23.21
N GLY A 45 -8.11 17.31 23.07
CA GLY A 45 -8.86 17.30 21.82
C GLY A 45 -10.33 17.66 22.00
N LYS A 46 -11.02 17.91 20.89
CA LYS A 46 -12.48 18.10 20.82
C LYS A 46 -13.09 17.02 19.94
N ASN A 47 -14.32 16.64 20.22
CA ASN A 47 -15.10 15.80 19.31
C ASN A 47 -15.71 16.70 18.25
N TYR A 48 -15.39 16.45 16.99
CA TYR A 48 -15.97 17.14 15.86
C TYR A 48 -17.14 16.33 15.30
N GLN A 49 -18.16 17.03 14.81
CA GLN A 49 -19.32 16.47 14.13
C GLN A 49 -19.41 17.10 12.75
N VAL A 50 -19.15 16.30 11.73
CA VAL A 50 -19.34 16.70 10.34
C VAL A 50 -20.66 16.12 9.84
N THR A 51 -21.56 16.97 9.34
CA THR A 51 -22.86 16.57 8.82
C THR A 51 -23.00 16.90 7.34
N ALA A 52 -23.64 16.01 6.60
CA ALA A 52 -23.96 16.19 5.20
C ALA A 52 -25.22 15.40 4.82
N THR A 53 -25.95 15.86 3.81
CA THR A 53 -26.92 15.03 3.08
C THR A 53 -26.26 14.52 1.82
N VAL A 54 -26.07 13.21 1.71
CA VAL A 54 -25.38 12.58 0.58
C VAL A 54 -26.42 12.02 -0.39
N LYS A 55 -26.36 12.47 -1.65
CA LYS A 55 -27.23 12.00 -2.74
C LYS A 55 -26.43 11.18 -3.75
N GLY A 56 -27.01 10.06 -4.18
CA GLY A 56 -26.42 9.17 -5.20
C GLY A 56 -25.39 8.17 -4.68
N ALA A 57 -25.10 8.16 -3.37
CA ALA A 57 -24.08 7.30 -2.76
C ALA A 57 -24.65 6.02 -2.11
N GLN A 58 -25.83 5.53 -2.55
CA GLN A 58 -26.41 4.32 -1.95
C GLN A 58 -25.43 3.15 -2.05
N ASN A 59 -25.24 2.43 -0.95
CA ASN A 59 -24.29 1.34 -0.75
C ASN A 59 -22.82 1.78 -0.81
N MET A 60 -22.52 3.03 -0.45
CA MET A 60 -21.14 3.52 -0.29
C MET A 60 -20.87 3.87 1.17
N THR A 61 -19.59 3.98 1.51
CA THR A 61 -19.13 4.49 2.80
C THR A 61 -18.49 5.86 2.59
N VAL A 62 -18.85 6.82 3.44
CA VAL A 62 -18.18 8.11 3.53
C VAL A 62 -17.15 8.02 4.65
N LEU A 63 -15.89 8.32 4.35
CA LEU A 63 -14.80 8.43 5.31
C LEU A 63 -14.52 9.90 5.57
N LEU A 64 -14.25 10.27 6.82
CA LEU A 64 -13.60 11.52 7.19
C LEU A 64 -12.14 11.20 7.48
N MET A 65 -11.22 11.70 6.66
CA MET A 65 -9.79 11.44 6.77
C MET A 65 -9.05 12.71 7.16
N SER A 66 -8.10 12.61 8.07
CA SER A 66 -7.21 13.73 8.42
C SER A 66 -6.19 13.99 7.32
N ALA A 67 -5.56 15.15 7.33
CA ALA A 67 -4.42 15.46 6.45
C ALA A 67 -3.25 14.46 6.61
N LYS A 68 -3.23 13.69 7.69
CA LYS A 68 -2.18 12.72 8.00
C LYS A 68 -2.57 11.28 7.67
N GLY A 69 -3.67 11.07 6.95
CA GLY A 69 -4.15 9.75 6.53
C GLY A 69 -4.95 8.97 7.58
N GLN A 70 -5.12 9.50 8.80
CA GLN A 70 -5.97 8.85 9.82
C GLN A 70 -7.45 8.94 9.42
N THR A 71 -8.14 7.82 9.44
CA THR A 71 -9.61 7.77 9.37
C THR A 71 -10.19 8.20 10.72
N LEU A 72 -10.82 9.38 10.75
CA LEU A 72 -11.37 9.99 11.97
C LEU A 72 -12.80 9.52 12.28
N ALA A 73 -13.57 9.18 11.24
CA ALA A 73 -14.92 8.67 11.34
C ALA A 73 -15.37 8.08 9.99
N SER A 74 -16.38 7.21 9.99
CA SER A 74 -17.00 6.70 8.78
C SER A 74 -18.52 6.56 8.92
N ALA A 75 -19.24 6.58 7.79
CA ALA A 75 -20.69 6.39 7.75
C ALA A 75 -21.12 5.65 6.48
N LYS A 76 -21.89 4.57 6.62
CA LYS A 76 -22.53 3.86 5.50
C LYS A 76 -23.77 4.61 5.02
N VAL A 77 -23.90 4.75 3.71
CA VAL A 77 -25.07 5.31 3.04
C VAL A 77 -25.91 4.16 2.48
N THR A 78 -27.14 4.06 2.93
CA THR A 78 -28.07 2.94 2.65
C THR A 78 -29.25 3.35 1.76
N LYS A 79 -29.47 4.67 1.60
CA LYS A 79 -30.55 5.24 0.80
C LYS A 79 -29.98 6.11 -0.32
N SER A 80 -30.77 6.34 -1.36
CA SER A 80 -30.41 7.22 -2.50
C SER A 80 -30.15 8.67 -2.08
N SER A 81 -30.75 9.12 -0.98
CA SER A 81 -30.49 10.40 -0.32
C SER A 81 -30.54 10.18 1.19
N GLN A 82 -29.44 10.44 1.91
CA GLN A 82 -29.34 10.19 3.34
C GLN A 82 -28.57 11.30 4.06
N ALA A 83 -29.12 11.80 5.16
CA ALA A 83 -28.36 12.60 6.11
C ALA A 83 -27.40 11.71 6.91
N ILE A 84 -26.13 12.08 6.96
CA ILE A 84 -25.09 11.39 7.73
C ILE A 84 -24.49 12.34 8.76
N THR A 85 -24.00 11.76 9.86
CA THR A 85 -23.20 12.45 10.87
C THR A 85 -21.95 11.64 11.12
N LEU A 86 -20.78 12.26 10.92
CA LEU A 86 -19.47 11.69 11.19
C LEU A 86 -18.95 12.33 12.49
N LYS A 87 -18.84 11.52 13.55
CA LYS A 87 -18.38 11.98 14.86
C LYS A 87 -16.96 11.47 15.10
N THR A 88 -16.02 12.39 15.28
CA THR A 88 -14.64 12.02 15.56
C THR A 88 -14.48 11.60 17.02
N ALA A 89 -13.50 10.72 17.27
CA ALA A 89 -12.84 10.66 18.57
C ALA A 89 -12.23 12.05 18.91
N PRO A 90 -11.86 12.32 20.17
CA PRO A 90 -11.18 13.55 20.54
C PRO A 90 -9.95 13.79 19.64
N THR A 91 -9.99 14.86 18.85
CA THR A 91 -8.87 15.27 17.98
C THR A 91 -8.58 16.75 18.18
N THR A 92 -7.33 17.16 17.95
CA THR A 92 -6.91 18.54 18.15
C THR A 92 -7.46 19.48 17.07
N SER A 93 -7.71 18.96 15.86
CA SER A 93 -8.18 19.75 14.72
C SER A 93 -8.74 18.87 13.60
N THR A 94 -9.62 19.45 12.78
CA THR A 94 -10.04 18.90 11.47
C THR A 94 -9.45 19.69 10.30
N LYS A 95 -8.48 20.58 10.54
CA LYS A 95 -7.78 21.30 9.47
C LYS A 95 -7.14 20.28 8.51
N GLY A 96 -7.31 20.51 7.21
CA GLY A 96 -6.84 19.64 6.13
C GLY A 96 -7.62 18.34 6.00
N ALA A 97 -8.58 18.04 6.88
CA ALA A 97 -9.36 16.82 6.78
C ALA A 97 -10.28 16.86 5.55
N THR A 98 -10.48 15.71 4.92
CA THR A 98 -11.25 15.53 3.69
C THR A 98 -12.34 14.48 3.88
N LEU A 99 -13.38 14.54 3.05
CA LEU A 99 -14.37 13.47 2.96
C LEU A 99 -14.08 12.64 1.71
N GLN A 100 -14.08 11.33 1.87
CA GLN A 100 -13.72 10.36 0.84
C GLN A 100 -14.83 9.33 0.66
N LEU A 101 -15.06 8.89 -0.58
CA LEU A 101 -16.09 7.91 -0.90
C LEU A 101 -15.46 6.57 -1.25
N VAL A 102 -15.97 5.51 -0.62
CA VAL A 102 -15.59 4.12 -0.91
C VAL A 102 -16.82 3.34 -1.34
N SER A 103 -16.71 2.61 -2.44
CA SER A 103 -17.78 1.75 -2.95
C SER A 103 -18.03 0.58 -1.99
N GLY A 104 -19.28 0.23 -1.72
CA GLY A 104 -19.59 -1.02 -1.01
C GLY A 104 -19.67 -2.23 -1.94
N SER A 105 -19.85 -3.41 -1.35
CA SER A 105 -19.95 -4.71 -2.06
C SER A 105 -21.10 -4.81 -3.07
N GLY A 106 -22.13 -3.96 -2.95
CA GLY A 106 -23.29 -3.91 -3.87
C GLY A 106 -23.15 -2.96 -5.06
N LYS A 107 -21.95 -2.43 -5.33
CA LYS A 107 -21.65 -1.56 -6.48
C LYS A 107 -20.60 -2.21 -7.39
N ALA A 108 -20.52 -1.77 -8.65
CA ALA A 108 -19.56 -2.27 -9.64
C ALA A 108 -18.09 -2.21 -9.17
N GLY A 109 -17.77 -1.35 -8.18
CA GLY A 109 -16.44 -1.20 -7.60
C GLY A 109 -16.10 -2.07 -6.39
N LYS A 110 -17.04 -2.80 -5.76
CA LYS A 110 -16.81 -3.74 -4.63
C LYS A 110 -15.63 -3.37 -3.68
N GLY A 111 -15.73 -2.25 -2.97
CA GLY A 111 -14.67 -1.81 -2.06
C GLY A 111 -13.60 -0.89 -2.65
N ALA A 112 -13.73 -0.57 -3.93
CA ALA A 112 -12.90 0.42 -4.60
C ALA A 112 -13.07 1.83 -4.01
N TYR A 113 -11.97 2.57 -3.91
CA TYR A 113 -12.01 4.01 -3.75
C TYR A 113 -12.77 4.65 -4.92
N TYR A 114 -13.82 5.40 -4.61
CA TYR A 114 -14.67 6.04 -5.61
C TYR A 114 -14.24 7.46 -5.90
N GLY A 115 -13.77 8.21 -4.89
CA GLY A 115 -13.26 9.57 -5.07
C GLY A 115 -13.62 10.56 -3.97
N PRO A 116 -13.15 11.82 -4.11
CA PRO A 116 -13.26 12.83 -3.07
C PRO A 116 -14.63 13.51 -3.04
N VAL A 117 -14.92 14.18 -1.93
CA VAL A 117 -16.04 15.12 -1.80
C VAL A 117 -15.51 16.55 -1.92
N VAL A 118 -15.78 17.20 -3.05
CA VAL A 118 -15.47 18.61 -3.30
C VAL A 118 -16.43 19.49 -2.50
N ILE A 119 -15.86 20.33 -1.63
CA ILE A 119 -16.61 21.23 -0.73
C ILE A 119 -16.39 22.71 -1.03
N GLY A 120 -15.41 23.06 -1.86
CA GLY A 120 -15.13 24.43 -2.28
C GLY A 120 -14.46 24.49 -3.65
N TRP A 121 -14.42 25.67 -4.25
CA TRP A 121 -13.84 25.90 -5.58
C TRP A 121 -13.50 27.36 -5.80
N LYS A 122 -12.61 27.61 -6.76
CA LYS A 122 -12.32 28.97 -7.24
C LYS A 122 -13.38 29.39 -8.26
N GLY A 123 -13.94 30.59 -8.09
CA GLY A 123 -14.99 31.14 -8.95
C GLY A 123 -16.40 30.98 -8.38
N THR A 124 -17.42 31.28 -9.19
CA THR A 124 -18.82 31.37 -8.72
C THR A 124 -19.58 30.04 -8.77
N LYS A 125 -19.14 29.09 -9.61
CA LYS A 125 -19.81 27.81 -9.82
C LYS A 125 -18.81 26.66 -9.89
N ALA A 126 -19.13 25.54 -9.26
CA ALA A 126 -18.30 24.33 -9.33
C ALA A 126 -18.15 23.83 -10.78
N SER A 127 -19.24 23.84 -11.56
CA SER A 127 -19.28 23.29 -12.93
C SER A 127 -18.38 23.99 -13.94
N THR A 128 -17.81 25.15 -13.60
CA THR A 128 -16.89 25.90 -14.46
C THR A 128 -15.53 26.11 -13.81
N ALA A 129 -15.30 25.55 -12.62
CA ALA A 129 -14.08 25.76 -11.86
C ALA A 129 -12.92 24.95 -12.46
N SER A 130 -11.75 25.58 -12.56
CA SER A 130 -10.47 24.94 -12.90
C SER A 130 -9.65 24.54 -11.67
N LYS A 131 -10.08 24.96 -10.47
CA LYS A 131 -9.50 24.58 -9.19
C LYS A 131 -10.59 24.31 -8.16
N VAL A 132 -10.46 23.21 -7.41
CA VAL A 132 -11.42 22.75 -6.40
C VAL A 132 -10.70 22.35 -5.12
N THR A 133 -11.45 22.20 -4.03
CA THR A 133 -10.90 21.69 -2.77
C THR A 133 -11.86 20.73 -2.08
N SER A 134 -11.29 19.68 -1.50
CA SER A 134 -11.93 18.74 -0.57
C SER A 134 -11.50 19.00 0.89
N LYS A 135 -10.46 19.84 1.11
CA LYS A 135 -9.80 20.07 2.39
C LYS A 135 -10.61 21.05 3.26
N LEU A 136 -10.85 20.68 4.52
CA LEU A 136 -11.46 21.54 5.53
C LEU A 136 -10.44 22.55 6.05
N LYS A 137 -10.83 23.82 6.18
CA LYS A 137 -10.00 24.82 6.85
C LYS A 137 -10.09 24.67 8.38
N ALA A 138 -9.14 25.27 9.09
CA ALA A 138 -9.19 25.32 10.55
C ALA A 138 -10.48 26.00 11.04
N SER A 139 -11.11 25.42 12.07
CA SER A 139 -12.37 25.91 12.63
C SER A 139 -12.36 25.82 14.15
N THR A 140 -12.88 26.86 14.80
CA THR A 140 -13.18 26.85 16.25
C THR A 140 -14.47 26.09 16.55
N SER A 141 -15.38 25.98 15.58
CA SER A 141 -16.62 25.21 15.69
C SER A 141 -16.33 23.72 15.58
N THR A 142 -16.87 22.95 16.53
CA THR A 142 -16.88 21.49 16.49
C THR A 142 -18.04 20.92 15.70
N LYS A 143 -18.98 21.76 15.23
CA LYS A 143 -20.09 21.36 14.37
C LYS A 143 -19.87 21.94 12.97
N ILE A 144 -19.67 21.06 12.00
CA ILE A 144 -19.33 21.39 10.62
C ILE A 144 -20.46 20.85 9.75
N SER A 145 -21.21 21.74 9.08
CA SER A 145 -22.28 21.33 8.16
C SER A 145 -21.84 21.61 6.73
N LEU A 146 -21.84 20.59 5.89
CA LEU A 146 -21.48 20.67 4.48
C LEU A 146 -22.72 20.78 3.56
N GLY A 147 -23.92 20.80 4.14
CA GLY A 147 -25.17 20.86 3.38
C GLY A 147 -25.41 19.57 2.58
N THR A 148 -25.89 19.70 1.34
CA THR A 148 -26.10 18.56 0.44
C THR A 148 -24.90 18.39 -0.47
N VAL A 149 -24.41 17.16 -0.57
CA VAL A 149 -23.39 16.75 -1.53
C VAL A 149 -24.01 15.75 -2.52
N GLN A 150 -23.68 15.89 -3.80
CA GLN A 150 -24.22 15.07 -4.86
C GLN A 150 -23.09 14.30 -5.55
N VAL A 151 -23.21 12.98 -5.59
CA VAL A 151 -22.30 12.09 -6.31
C VAL A 151 -22.47 12.28 -7.82
N LYS A 152 -21.34 12.29 -8.52
CA LYS A 152 -21.19 12.34 -9.97
C LYS A 152 -20.20 11.25 -10.40
N ALA A 153 -20.57 10.49 -11.41
CA ALA A 153 -19.66 9.55 -12.06
C ALA A 153 -18.59 10.30 -12.86
N ALA A 154 -17.39 9.74 -12.91
CA ALA A 154 -16.38 10.18 -13.85
C ALA A 154 -16.70 9.67 -15.25
N THR A 155 -16.52 10.51 -16.27
CA THR A 155 -16.71 10.09 -17.67
C THR A 155 -15.70 9.00 -18.02
N GLY A 156 -16.17 7.91 -18.65
CA GLY A 156 -15.31 6.80 -19.07
C GLY A 156 -14.94 5.81 -17.97
N SER A 157 -15.42 6.02 -16.74
CA SER A 157 -15.15 5.16 -15.59
C SER A 157 -16.47 4.61 -15.00
N ALA A 158 -16.50 3.31 -14.74
CA ALA A 158 -17.62 2.64 -14.08
C ALA A 158 -17.46 2.57 -12.55
N LYS A 159 -16.24 2.81 -12.03
CA LYS A 159 -15.85 2.59 -10.63
C LYS A 159 -15.38 3.85 -9.91
N GLN A 160 -15.22 4.97 -10.62
CA GLN A 160 -14.74 6.23 -10.06
C GLN A 160 -15.70 7.41 -10.33
N GLY A 161 -15.54 8.44 -9.52
CA GLY A 161 -16.31 9.66 -9.58
C GLY A 161 -15.91 10.61 -8.46
N TYR A 162 -16.81 11.49 -8.08
CA TYR A 162 -16.62 12.42 -6.99
C TYR A 162 -17.98 12.85 -6.46
N ALA A 163 -18.04 13.43 -5.27
CA ALA A 163 -19.20 14.22 -4.88
C ALA A 163 -18.86 15.71 -4.89
N VAL A 164 -19.87 16.54 -5.09
CA VAL A 164 -19.74 18.00 -5.01
C VAL A 164 -20.84 18.56 -4.12
N ALA A 165 -20.47 19.44 -3.20
CA ALA A 165 -21.41 20.22 -2.42
C ALA A 165 -22.25 21.11 -3.34
N LEU A 166 -23.56 21.17 -3.12
CA LEU A 166 -24.46 22.03 -3.91
C LEU A 166 -24.17 23.53 -3.72
N ALA A 167 -23.52 23.89 -2.62
CA ALA A 167 -23.00 25.22 -2.35
C ALA A 167 -21.62 25.10 -1.71
N ALA A 168 -20.72 26.03 -2.02
CA ALA A 168 -19.39 26.06 -1.42
C ALA A 168 -19.50 26.23 0.10
N SER A 169 -18.78 25.37 0.84
CA SER A 169 -18.71 25.44 2.28
C SER A 169 -17.90 26.64 2.72
N LYS A 170 -18.41 27.39 3.71
CA LYS A 170 -17.61 28.44 4.38
C LYS A 170 -16.39 27.89 5.11
N LEU A 171 -16.34 26.58 5.34
CA LEU A 171 -15.25 25.87 5.99
C LEU A 171 -14.35 25.11 4.99
N ALA A 172 -14.51 25.32 3.68
CA ALA A 172 -13.55 24.86 2.69
C ALA A 172 -12.25 25.68 2.78
N ASP A 173 -11.09 25.03 2.66
CA ASP A 173 -9.80 25.70 2.58
C ASP A 173 -9.53 26.14 1.14
N THR A 174 -9.69 27.43 0.87
CA THR A 174 -9.49 28.01 -0.48
C THR A 174 -8.10 28.61 -0.66
N SER A 175 -7.15 28.30 0.23
CA SER A 175 -5.75 28.70 0.03
C SER A 175 -5.17 27.97 -1.19
N THR A 176 -4.15 28.56 -1.83
CA THR A 176 -3.55 27.97 -3.03
C THR A 176 -3.01 26.56 -2.79
N ALA A 177 -2.41 26.31 -1.62
CA ALA A 177 -1.88 25.00 -1.21
C ALA A 177 -2.95 23.95 -0.85
N ALA A 178 -4.24 24.33 -0.86
CA ALA A 178 -5.34 23.41 -0.60
C ALA A 178 -6.21 23.17 -1.84
N LEU A 179 -5.85 23.77 -2.99
CA LEU A 179 -6.62 23.75 -4.21
C LEU A 179 -6.01 22.78 -5.23
N ALA A 180 -6.71 21.68 -5.46
CA ALA A 180 -6.42 20.75 -6.54
C ALA A 180 -6.84 21.28 -7.92
N LYS A 181 -6.15 20.81 -8.94
CA LYS A 181 -6.46 21.00 -10.37
C LYS A 181 -7.80 20.35 -10.69
N ALA A 182 -8.56 20.97 -11.58
CA ALA A 182 -9.85 20.46 -11.99
C ALA A 182 -10.21 20.86 -13.43
N SER A 183 -11.08 20.06 -14.04
CA SER A 183 -11.76 20.40 -15.28
C SER A 183 -13.27 20.39 -15.05
N LYS A 184 -13.92 21.55 -15.22
CA LYS A 184 -15.37 21.73 -15.00
C LYS A 184 -15.81 21.26 -13.58
N GLY A 185 -14.95 21.50 -12.59
CA GLY A 185 -15.17 21.11 -11.20
C GLY A 185 -14.94 19.64 -10.86
N LYS A 186 -14.54 18.81 -11.83
CA LYS A 186 -14.06 17.45 -11.59
C LYS A 186 -12.56 17.52 -11.27
N PRO A 187 -12.09 17.03 -10.11
CA PRO A 187 -10.65 16.89 -9.84
C PRO A 187 -9.92 16.15 -10.97
N SER A 188 -8.68 16.49 -11.27
CA SER A 188 -7.94 15.90 -12.41
C SER A 188 -7.64 14.42 -12.22
N GLY A 189 -7.40 13.96 -10.98
CA GLY A 189 -7.20 12.55 -10.65
C GLY A 189 -8.46 11.68 -10.69
N VAL A 190 -9.63 12.29 -10.86
CA VAL A 190 -10.90 11.54 -10.90
C VAL A 190 -11.19 11.02 -12.30
N GLY A 191 -11.33 9.70 -12.42
CA GLY A 191 -11.59 8.93 -13.65
C GLY A 191 -10.37 8.20 -14.19
N ASN A 192 -9.21 8.39 -13.58
CA ASN A 192 -7.91 7.82 -13.93
C ASN A 192 -7.13 7.39 -12.67
N TYR A 193 -7.77 7.38 -11.50
CA TYR A 193 -7.14 7.01 -10.23
C TYR A 193 -5.89 7.80 -9.85
N GLY A 194 -5.79 9.01 -10.39
CA GLY A 194 -4.68 9.93 -10.15
C GLY A 194 -3.61 9.96 -11.23
N LYS A 195 -3.70 9.03 -12.19
CA LYS A 195 -2.80 9.00 -13.35
C LYS A 195 -3.08 10.16 -14.27
N ASN A 196 -2.23 11.18 -14.29
CA ASN A 196 -2.44 12.35 -15.16
C ASN A 196 -2.78 11.92 -16.59
N GLN A 197 -3.97 12.29 -17.10
CA GLN A 197 -4.21 12.14 -18.53
C GLN A 197 -3.23 13.06 -19.22
N SER A 198 -2.41 12.53 -20.11
CA SER A 198 -1.47 13.30 -20.94
C SER A 198 -2.16 14.57 -21.43
N VAL A 199 -1.84 15.71 -20.81
CA VAL A 199 -2.29 17.00 -21.32
C VAL A 199 -1.62 17.15 -22.67
N SER A 200 -2.41 17.39 -23.72
CA SER A 200 -1.86 17.78 -25.01
C SER A 200 -0.88 18.93 -24.77
N SER A 201 0.29 18.85 -25.39
CA SER A 201 1.53 19.60 -25.14
C SER A 201 1.45 21.13 -25.28
N GLY A 202 0.26 21.75 -25.22
CA GLY A 202 0.01 23.16 -25.50
C GLY A 202 -0.15 24.10 -24.30
N ASP A 203 -0.36 23.61 -23.07
CA ASP A 203 -0.73 24.48 -21.94
C ASP A 203 0.28 24.49 -20.75
N PHE A 204 1.49 23.94 -20.91
CA PHE A 204 2.52 23.98 -19.88
C PHE A 204 3.73 24.81 -20.30
N THR A 205 3.69 26.11 -20.03
CA THR A 205 4.90 26.92 -19.88
C THR A 205 5.25 27.02 -18.40
N VAL A 206 5.93 26.00 -17.88
CA VAL A 206 6.68 26.10 -16.64
C VAL A 206 8.15 26.06 -17.01
N SER A 207 8.88 27.13 -16.68
CA SER A 207 10.30 27.25 -16.95
C SER A 207 11.06 26.19 -16.16
N ILE A 208 11.73 25.30 -16.89
CA ILE A 208 12.82 24.44 -16.45
C ILE A 208 13.95 25.30 -15.86
N ALA A 209 13.84 25.61 -14.58
CA ALA A 209 14.93 26.03 -13.75
C ALA A 209 14.76 25.36 -12.39
N SER A 210 15.76 24.58 -11.99
CA SER A 210 16.00 23.99 -10.66
C SER A 210 15.29 22.69 -10.27
N VAL A 211 15.64 21.57 -10.93
CA VAL A 211 15.96 20.32 -10.21
C VAL A 211 17.07 19.59 -10.98
N HIS A 212 18.31 20.01 -10.78
CA HIS A 212 19.46 19.11 -10.91
C HIS A 212 19.93 18.94 -9.47
N ALA A 213 20.06 17.70 -9.00
CA ALA A 213 20.82 17.43 -7.79
C ALA A 213 22.18 18.12 -7.96
N ALA A 214 22.43 19.17 -7.17
CA ALA A 214 23.65 19.93 -7.30
C ALA A 214 24.83 18.98 -7.09
N ALA A 215 25.72 18.89 -8.10
CA ALA A 215 26.95 18.13 -7.99
C ALA A 215 27.67 18.53 -6.70
N CYS A 216 28.00 17.55 -5.87
CA CYS A 216 28.68 17.81 -4.61
C CYS A 216 30.14 18.20 -4.90
N SER A 217 30.64 19.26 -4.27
CA SER A 217 31.98 19.81 -4.49
C SER A 217 32.56 20.36 -3.18
N PRO A 218 33.84 20.10 -2.86
CA PRO A 218 34.86 19.46 -3.70
C PRO A 218 34.78 17.92 -3.74
N VAL A 219 35.12 17.34 -4.91
CA VAL A 219 35.19 15.89 -5.15
C VAL A 219 36.34 15.23 -4.39
N GLY A 220 36.19 13.95 -4.04
CA GLY A 220 37.21 13.21 -3.30
C GLY A 220 37.30 13.56 -1.81
N THR A 221 36.19 14.01 -1.22
CA THR A 221 36.07 14.29 0.22
C THR A 221 35.32 13.17 0.94
N ALA A 222 35.33 13.17 2.27
CA ALA A 222 34.64 12.16 3.08
C ALA A 222 33.11 12.10 2.84
N THR A 223 32.53 13.12 2.21
CA THR A 223 31.10 13.21 1.87
C THR A 223 30.84 13.18 0.37
N CYS A 224 31.88 13.04 -0.46
CA CYS A 224 31.80 13.25 -1.90
C CYS A 224 32.80 12.37 -2.66
N ASP A 225 32.32 11.44 -3.48
CA ASP A 225 33.17 10.51 -4.20
C ASP A 225 33.97 11.19 -5.33
N PRO A 226 34.94 10.51 -5.95
CA PRO A 226 35.72 11.04 -7.06
C PRO A 226 34.89 11.37 -8.32
N GLN A 227 33.63 10.90 -8.39
CA GLN A 227 32.70 11.12 -9.48
C GLN A 227 31.70 12.26 -9.19
N GLY A 228 31.74 12.88 -7.99
CA GLY A 228 30.89 13.99 -7.58
C GLY A 228 29.56 13.59 -6.92
N ASN A 229 29.42 12.31 -6.54
CA ASN A 229 28.24 11.80 -5.83
C ASN A 229 28.44 11.86 -4.31
N PRO A 230 27.38 12.10 -3.51
CA PRO A 230 27.48 12.08 -2.05
C PRO A 230 27.83 10.68 -1.51
N ILE A 231 28.83 10.59 -0.63
CA ILE A 231 29.17 9.35 0.11
C ILE A 231 28.39 9.33 1.42
N ALA A 232 27.62 8.27 1.66
CA ALA A 232 26.93 8.05 2.94
C ALA A 232 27.94 7.84 4.09
N ALA A 233 27.75 8.53 5.21
CA ALA A 233 28.68 8.52 6.33
C ALA A 233 28.78 7.13 7.01
N PRO A 234 29.95 6.74 7.55
CA PRO A 234 30.11 5.49 8.30
C PRO A 234 29.34 5.55 9.64
N THR A 235 28.77 4.42 10.03
CA THR A 235 28.00 4.24 11.27
C THR A 235 28.80 4.59 12.53
N GLY A 236 28.42 5.70 13.17
CA GLY A 236 28.83 6.12 14.52
C GLY A 236 27.63 6.75 15.25
N PRO A 237 27.69 6.91 16.59
CA PRO A 237 26.51 7.17 17.43
C PRO A 237 25.78 8.45 16.98
N VAL A 238 24.46 8.33 16.90
CA VAL A 238 23.53 9.30 16.33
C VAL A 238 23.68 10.65 17.02
N ASN A 239 24.30 11.62 16.35
CA ASN A 239 24.23 13.02 16.76
C ASN A 239 22.82 13.54 16.44
N ASN A 240 22.17 14.11 17.45
CA ASN A 240 20.84 14.71 17.41
C ASN A 240 20.75 15.85 16.37
N SER A 241 20.54 15.52 15.10
CA SER A 241 19.98 16.48 14.14
C SER A 241 18.48 16.61 14.42
N PRO A 242 17.93 17.83 14.50
CA PRO A 242 16.49 18.00 14.68
C PRO A 242 15.75 17.36 13.49
N ALA A 243 14.78 16.50 13.78
CA ALA A 243 13.94 15.89 12.77
C ALA A 243 13.31 16.98 11.89
N VAL A 244 13.59 16.96 10.59
CA VAL A 244 12.91 17.83 9.61
C VAL A 244 11.43 17.45 9.64
N ALA A 245 10.56 18.38 10.03
CA ALA A 245 9.12 18.18 9.96
C ALA A 245 8.72 17.99 8.50
N LEU A 246 8.11 16.84 8.18
CA LEU A 246 7.53 16.60 6.86
C LEU A 246 6.34 17.54 6.60
N ALA A 247 6.16 17.97 5.35
CA ALA A 247 4.98 18.75 4.98
C ALA A 247 3.73 17.86 5.06
N ASP A 248 2.61 18.41 5.57
CA ASP A 248 1.33 17.68 5.65
C ASP A 248 0.86 17.18 4.26
N ASP A 249 1.35 17.81 3.18
CA ASP A 249 1.02 17.47 1.79
C ASP A 249 1.76 16.22 1.28
N ASP A 250 2.87 15.85 1.92
CA ASP A 250 3.66 14.64 1.60
C ASP A 250 3.15 13.41 2.38
N MET A 251 2.08 13.55 3.16
CA MET A 251 1.55 12.50 4.03
C MET A 251 0.39 11.77 3.35
N ASN A 252 0.02 10.58 3.84
CA ASN A 252 -1.07 9.76 3.26
C ASN A 252 -2.44 10.47 3.14
N GLY A 253 -2.69 11.55 3.89
CA GLY A 253 -3.89 12.37 3.76
C GLY A 253 -3.69 13.71 3.03
N GLY A 254 -2.47 13.97 2.56
CA GLY A 254 -2.07 15.05 1.66
C GLY A 254 -2.54 14.80 0.23
N ASP A 255 -2.03 15.58 -0.72
CA ASP A 255 -2.37 15.55 -2.15
C ASP A 255 -1.18 16.15 -2.91
N LYS A 256 -0.09 15.38 -3.00
CA LYS A 256 1.26 15.87 -3.35
C LYS A 256 1.36 16.52 -4.72
N ASP A 257 0.58 16.04 -5.68
CA ASP A 257 0.61 16.48 -7.08
C ASP A 257 -0.56 17.43 -7.45
N ASP A 258 -1.36 17.80 -6.44
CA ASP A 258 -2.53 18.66 -6.52
C ASP A 258 -3.61 18.15 -7.50
N ASP A 259 -3.81 16.84 -7.63
CA ASP A 259 -4.80 16.29 -8.54
C ASP A 259 -6.19 16.07 -7.90
N GLY A 260 -6.26 16.18 -6.57
CA GLY A 260 -7.47 16.09 -5.76
C GLY A 260 -7.74 14.72 -5.16
N ILE A 261 -6.87 13.73 -5.35
CA ILE A 261 -6.92 12.42 -4.69
C ILE A 261 -5.88 12.39 -3.56
N PRO A 262 -6.26 11.92 -2.36
CA PRO A 262 -5.27 11.77 -1.32
C PRO A 262 -4.26 10.66 -1.63
N ASN A 263 -3.01 10.89 -1.28
CA ASN A 263 -1.89 9.96 -1.39
C ASN A 263 -2.23 8.49 -0.97
N ALA A 264 -3.07 8.30 0.06
CA ALA A 264 -3.52 6.97 0.50
C ALA A 264 -4.31 6.15 -0.54
N PHE A 265 -4.84 6.80 -1.59
CA PHE A 265 -5.67 6.23 -2.65
C PHE A 265 -5.20 6.55 -4.06
N ASP A 266 -4.16 7.36 -4.17
CA ASP A 266 -3.58 7.76 -5.44
C ASP A 266 -2.64 6.65 -5.93
N VAL A 267 -2.85 6.19 -7.16
CA VAL A 267 -1.97 5.19 -7.77
C VAL A 267 -0.78 5.83 -8.51
N ASN A 268 -0.67 7.15 -8.51
CA ASN A 268 0.32 7.98 -9.21
C ASN A 268 1.08 8.96 -8.26
N ASP A 269 1.16 8.67 -6.96
CA ASP A 269 1.67 9.58 -5.92
C ASP A 269 3.21 9.73 -5.90
N ASP A 270 3.73 10.15 -7.04
CA ASP A 270 5.12 10.46 -7.25
C ASP A 270 5.31 11.92 -7.74
N GLY A 271 4.24 12.51 -8.28
CA GLY A 271 4.17 13.92 -8.64
C GLY A 271 4.99 14.30 -9.88
N ASP A 272 5.47 13.33 -10.67
CA ASP A 272 6.25 13.59 -11.87
C ASP A 272 5.39 13.70 -13.15
N SER A 273 4.08 13.52 -13.03
CA SER A 273 3.07 13.57 -14.10
C SER A 273 3.17 12.46 -15.16
N VAL A 274 4.02 11.46 -14.94
CA VAL A 274 4.13 10.25 -15.77
C VAL A 274 3.05 9.26 -15.36
N VAL A 275 2.48 8.55 -16.34
CA VAL A 275 1.52 7.47 -16.05
C VAL A 275 2.30 6.16 -15.95
N ASP A 276 2.89 5.91 -14.79
CA ASP A 276 3.54 4.64 -14.50
C ASP A 276 3.00 3.99 -13.21
N ALA A 277 3.78 3.09 -12.61
CA ALA A 277 3.39 2.31 -11.44
C ALA A 277 3.94 2.86 -10.11
N ALA A 278 4.74 3.94 -10.16
CA ALA A 278 5.22 4.81 -9.09
C ALA A 278 6.55 5.47 -9.51
N ASP A 279 6.83 6.70 -9.10
CA ASP A 279 8.12 7.42 -9.16
C ASP A 279 8.89 7.63 -7.82
N ALA A 280 10.17 7.95 -8.00
CA ALA A 280 11.22 8.12 -7.02
C ALA A 280 11.00 9.28 -6.03
N ASP A 281 10.05 10.17 -6.30
CA ASP A 281 9.68 11.27 -5.39
C ASP A 281 8.55 10.89 -4.42
N THR A 282 8.00 9.66 -4.47
CA THR A 282 7.33 9.13 -3.26
C THR A 282 8.38 9.14 -2.15
N PRO A 283 8.20 9.94 -1.08
CA PRO A 283 9.19 9.99 -0.03
C PRO A 283 9.42 8.56 0.48
N ALA A 284 10.66 8.06 0.41
CA ALA A 284 11.03 6.93 1.26
C ALA A 284 10.56 7.32 2.68
N PRO A 285 9.63 6.59 3.31
CA PRO A 285 8.89 7.12 4.45
C PRO A 285 9.86 7.55 5.52
N LYS A 286 9.94 8.86 5.72
CA LYS A 286 10.64 9.40 6.88
C LYS A 286 9.68 9.20 8.04
N VAL A 287 9.89 8.14 8.79
CA VAL A 287 9.40 8.08 10.16
C VAL A 287 9.81 9.39 10.84
N SER A 288 8.87 10.12 11.43
CA SER A 288 9.26 10.96 12.55
C SER A 288 9.98 10.03 13.51
N ALA A 289 11.24 10.36 13.86
CA ALA A 289 12.11 9.53 14.69
C ALA A 289 11.31 8.78 15.77
N GLU A 290 11.65 7.51 16.00
CA GLU A 290 11.16 6.75 17.14
C GLU A 290 11.10 7.66 18.38
N GLY A 291 9.89 7.90 18.90
CA GLY A 291 9.68 8.83 20.02
C GLY A 291 9.04 10.19 19.69
N ALA A 292 8.50 10.42 18.49
CA ALA A 292 7.74 11.64 18.21
C ALA A 292 6.49 11.76 19.12
N THR A 293 6.46 12.80 19.96
CA THR A 293 5.37 13.12 20.91
C THR A 293 4.14 13.75 20.25
N THR A 294 4.15 13.92 18.93
CA THR A 294 3.02 14.46 18.17
C THR A 294 2.38 13.34 17.36
N CYS A 295 1.05 13.39 17.16
CA CYS A 295 0.35 12.51 16.22
C CYS A 295 0.79 12.84 14.79
N ALA A 296 2.01 12.45 14.41
CA ALA A 296 2.56 12.53 13.07
C ALA A 296 1.83 11.55 12.14
N SER A 297 2.07 11.66 10.83
CA SER A 297 1.56 10.68 9.86
C SER A 297 2.08 9.31 10.21
N MET A 298 1.18 8.33 10.12
CA MET A 298 1.51 6.92 10.27
C MET A 298 1.30 6.27 8.92
N ASP A 299 2.31 5.55 8.45
CA ASP A 299 2.24 4.88 7.18
C ASP A 299 1.70 3.44 7.36
N PHE A 300 0.73 3.09 6.53
CA PHE A 300 0.16 1.75 6.42
C PHE A 300 0.23 1.36 4.96
N LYS A 301 1.27 0.59 4.61
CA LYS A 301 1.54 0.17 3.24
C LYS A 301 0.84 -1.13 2.93
N ILE A 302 0.31 -1.19 1.72
CA ILE A 302 -0.20 -2.42 1.14
C ILE A 302 0.56 -2.65 -0.16
N PHE A 303 1.36 -3.71 -0.20
CA PHE A 303 2.01 -4.15 -1.43
C PHE A 303 1.59 -5.57 -1.77
N THR A 304 1.73 -5.94 -3.04
CA THR A 304 1.46 -7.31 -3.49
C THR A 304 2.75 -8.02 -3.78
N ASN A 305 2.75 -9.34 -3.61
CA ASN A 305 3.89 -10.17 -3.95
C ASN A 305 3.38 -11.35 -4.75
N PHE A 306 3.84 -11.44 -5.99
CA PHE A 306 3.46 -12.46 -6.95
C PHE A 306 4.72 -13.15 -7.49
N LYS A 307 4.98 -14.36 -6.98
CA LYS A 307 6.22 -15.10 -7.28
C LYS A 307 5.94 -16.34 -8.11
N ALA A 308 6.76 -16.56 -9.14
CA ALA A 308 6.87 -17.83 -9.86
C ALA A 308 8.22 -18.45 -9.49
N THR A 309 8.23 -19.17 -8.37
CA THR A 309 9.44 -19.79 -7.79
C THR A 309 9.50 -21.29 -7.96
N ASP A 310 8.47 -21.88 -8.57
CA ASP A 310 8.35 -23.32 -8.81
C ASP A 310 9.34 -23.79 -9.88
N ALA A 311 9.61 -25.11 -9.86
CA ALA A 311 10.44 -25.76 -10.86
C ALA A 311 9.88 -25.54 -12.28
N ASN A 312 10.76 -25.59 -13.27
CA ASN A 312 10.43 -25.48 -14.70
C ASN A 312 9.73 -24.17 -15.11
N TYR A 313 9.91 -23.10 -14.33
CA TYR A 313 9.19 -21.82 -14.50
C TYR A 313 7.66 -21.96 -14.38
N SER A 314 7.17 -22.97 -13.67
CA SER A 314 5.75 -23.13 -13.41
C SER A 314 5.21 -21.90 -12.65
N GLY A 315 4.02 -21.44 -13.03
CA GLY A 315 3.39 -20.24 -12.47
C GLY A 315 3.82 -18.94 -13.16
N THR A 316 4.87 -18.94 -14.00
CA THR A 316 5.21 -17.79 -14.84
C THR A 316 4.06 -17.51 -15.81
N ILE A 317 3.64 -16.25 -15.87
CA ILE A 317 2.70 -15.78 -16.88
C ILE A 317 3.14 -14.42 -17.40
N ASN A 318 2.90 -14.18 -18.69
CA ASN A 318 3.22 -12.94 -19.39
C ASN A 318 2.28 -12.76 -20.61
N ALA A 319 1.92 -11.54 -20.97
CA ALA A 319 0.97 -11.28 -22.06
C ALA A 319 1.51 -11.69 -23.44
N TYR A 320 2.84 -11.70 -23.61
CA TYR A 320 3.51 -12.08 -24.87
C TYR A 320 3.80 -13.56 -25.04
N ALA A 321 3.60 -14.32 -23.95
CA ALA A 321 3.79 -15.76 -23.93
C ALA A 321 2.72 -16.50 -24.75
N THR A 322 2.88 -17.80 -24.88
CA THR A 322 1.94 -18.70 -25.54
C THR A 322 1.54 -19.85 -24.62
N GLY A 323 0.41 -20.51 -24.92
CA GLY A 323 -0.05 -21.69 -24.18
C GLY A 323 -0.28 -21.41 -22.69
N GLY A 324 0.16 -22.33 -21.83
CA GLY A 324 -0.07 -22.26 -20.37
C GLY A 324 0.62 -21.10 -19.63
N PHE A 325 1.50 -20.36 -20.32
CA PHE A 325 2.23 -19.20 -19.82
C PHE A 325 1.61 -17.87 -20.29
N GLN A 326 0.65 -17.92 -21.22
CA GLN A 326 -0.03 -16.71 -21.69
C GLN A 326 -0.91 -16.12 -20.59
N ALA A 327 -0.71 -14.84 -20.30
CA ALA A 327 -1.58 -14.10 -19.40
C ALA A 327 -2.94 -13.87 -20.07
N THR A 328 -3.98 -14.50 -19.53
CA THR A 328 -5.41 -14.25 -19.85
C THR A 328 -6.13 -13.91 -18.56
N ARG A 329 -7.32 -13.31 -18.60
CA ARG A 329 -8.06 -12.96 -17.36
C ARG A 329 -8.29 -14.18 -16.47
N ASP A 330 -8.68 -15.30 -17.04
CA ASP A 330 -8.96 -16.53 -16.29
C ASP A 330 -7.68 -17.16 -15.72
N ARG A 331 -6.59 -17.12 -16.49
CA ARG A 331 -5.30 -17.60 -16.01
C ARG A 331 -4.79 -16.72 -14.88
N SER A 332 -4.86 -15.41 -15.04
CA SER A 332 -4.49 -14.43 -14.00
C SER A 332 -5.32 -14.63 -12.73
N ALA A 333 -6.64 -14.83 -12.85
CA ALA A 333 -7.50 -15.15 -11.71
C ALA A 333 -7.04 -16.42 -10.96
N THR A 334 -6.73 -17.46 -11.72
CA THR A 334 -6.26 -18.74 -11.18
C THR A 334 -4.97 -18.57 -10.40
N VAL A 335 -3.95 -17.95 -11.00
CA VAL A 335 -2.63 -17.81 -10.36
C VAL A 335 -2.65 -16.82 -9.21
N ILE A 336 -3.44 -15.75 -9.29
CA ILE A 336 -3.68 -14.82 -8.17
C ILE A 336 -4.24 -15.59 -6.97
N GLY A 337 -5.25 -16.43 -7.19
CA GLY A 337 -5.84 -17.23 -6.12
C GLY A 337 -4.88 -18.27 -5.53
N GLN A 338 -3.86 -18.70 -6.28
CA GLN A 338 -2.91 -19.73 -5.86
C GLN A 338 -1.70 -19.16 -5.13
N THR A 339 -1.10 -18.09 -5.62
CA THR A 339 0.25 -17.68 -5.20
C THR A 339 0.37 -16.22 -4.77
N MET A 340 -0.63 -15.37 -5.05
CA MET A 340 -0.50 -13.96 -4.73
C MET A 340 -0.73 -13.71 -3.24
N SER A 341 0.20 -12.96 -2.66
CA SER A 341 0.05 -12.42 -1.31
C SER A 341 -0.11 -10.90 -1.33
N MET A 342 -0.96 -10.38 -0.44
CA MET A 342 -0.96 -8.97 -0.05
C MET A 342 -0.19 -8.84 1.25
N VAL A 343 0.74 -7.89 1.30
CA VAL A 343 1.57 -7.62 2.46
C VAL A 343 1.21 -6.27 3.05
N PHE A 344 1.06 -6.25 4.37
CA PHE A 344 0.64 -5.12 5.15
C PHE A 344 1.72 -4.77 6.17
N SER A 345 2.23 -3.54 6.12
CA SER A 345 3.23 -3.09 7.09
C SER A 345 2.62 -2.94 8.49
N PRO A 346 3.33 -3.33 9.56
CA PRO A 346 2.83 -3.12 10.91
C PRO A 346 2.95 -1.65 11.31
N ILE A 347 1.98 -1.18 12.11
CA ILE A 347 2.07 0.08 12.83
C ILE A 347 2.49 -0.25 14.26
N THR A 348 3.66 0.23 14.70
CA THR A 348 4.26 -0.15 16.00
C THR A 348 4.08 0.91 17.09
N ASN A 349 3.82 2.15 16.71
CA ASN A 349 3.58 3.28 17.62
C ASN A 349 2.56 4.23 16.99
N VAL A 350 1.72 4.93 17.75
CA VAL A 350 0.87 6.03 17.25
C VAL A 350 0.83 7.12 18.30
N CYS A 351 1.07 8.38 17.90
CA CYS A 351 1.07 9.54 18.80
C CYS A 351 1.98 9.38 20.04
N GLY A 352 3.13 8.72 19.90
CA GLY A 352 4.06 8.45 20.99
C GLY A 352 3.68 7.26 21.89
N SER A 353 2.60 6.54 21.58
CA SER A 353 2.11 5.39 22.34
C SER A 353 2.32 4.09 21.56
N ALA A 354 2.90 3.07 22.20
CA ALA A 354 3.15 1.78 21.55
C ALA A 354 1.83 1.09 21.17
N VAL A 355 1.80 0.46 19.99
CA VAL A 355 0.67 -0.37 19.56
C VAL A 355 0.72 -1.71 20.28
N THR A 356 -0.42 -2.11 20.84
CA THR A 356 -0.61 -3.36 21.61
C THR A 356 -1.43 -4.39 20.85
N ALA A 357 -2.23 -3.96 19.87
CA ALA A 357 -2.95 -4.84 18.97
C ALA A 357 -3.25 -4.13 17.65
N SER A 358 -3.26 -4.90 16.57
CA SER A 358 -3.66 -4.47 15.23
C SER A 358 -4.81 -5.33 14.73
N TYR A 359 -5.69 -4.72 13.94
CA TYR A 359 -6.84 -5.36 13.34
C TYR A 359 -6.98 -4.89 11.89
N LEU A 360 -7.48 -5.75 11.02
CA LEU A 360 -7.63 -5.46 9.59
C LEU A 360 -9.02 -5.87 9.10
N LYS A 361 -9.54 -5.11 8.13
CA LYS A 361 -10.74 -5.45 7.35
C LYS A 361 -10.60 -4.94 5.92
N GLY A 362 -11.36 -5.54 5.00
CA GLY A 362 -11.63 -4.97 3.68
C GLY A 362 -12.90 -4.12 3.71
N ASN A 363 -12.88 -2.99 3.01
CA ASN A 363 -14.03 -2.08 2.99
C ASN A 363 -15.00 -2.45 1.88
N GLY A 364 -15.80 -3.51 2.04
CA GLY A 364 -16.72 -3.96 0.98
C GLY A 364 -16.04 -4.72 -0.16
N VAL A 365 -14.77 -5.06 0.04
CA VAL A 365 -13.96 -5.99 -0.77
C VAL A 365 -14.46 -7.42 -0.52
N THR A 366 -14.80 -8.17 -1.57
CA THR A 366 -15.49 -9.46 -1.43
C THR A 366 -14.60 -10.61 -0.97
N TYR A 367 -13.30 -10.53 -1.23
CA TYR A 367 -12.32 -11.55 -0.84
C TYR A 367 -11.70 -11.29 0.53
N ALA A 368 -12.13 -10.25 1.26
CA ALA A 368 -11.61 -9.87 2.57
C ALA A 368 -12.72 -9.87 3.64
N PRO A 369 -12.39 -10.04 4.93
CA PRO A 369 -13.35 -9.85 6.02
C PRO A 369 -13.98 -8.45 6.01
N SER A 370 -15.30 -8.36 6.18
CA SER A 370 -16.01 -7.08 6.30
C SER A 370 -15.90 -6.43 7.67
N ASP A 371 -15.61 -7.24 8.69
CA ASP A 371 -15.41 -6.84 10.07
C ASP A 371 -13.93 -6.95 10.46
N TYR A 372 -13.54 -6.22 11.51
CA TYR A 372 -12.18 -6.23 12.02
C TYR A 372 -11.78 -7.62 12.53
N VAL A 373 -10.77 -8.20 11.89
CA VAL A 373 -10.09 -9.40 12.37
C VAL A 373 -8.81 -8.97 13.08
N LYS A 374 -8.61 -9.46 14.30
CA LYS A 374 -7.39 -9.21 15.06
C LYS A 374 -6.22 -9.89 14.35
N LEU A 375 -5.16 -9.14 14.09
CA LEU A 375 -3.92 -9.68 13.56
C LEU A 375 -3.09 -10.29 14.69
N GLY A 376 -2.42 -11.40 14.39
CA GLY A 376 -1.43 -12.02 15.27
C GLY A 376 -0.10 -11.25 15.26
N ASN A 377 1.00 -11.95 15.48
CA ASN A 377 2.32 -11.37 15.27
C ASN A 377 2.60 -11.20 13.76
N PRO A 378 3.44 -10.22 13.37
CA PRO A 378 3.96 -10.16 12.01
C PRO A 378 4.68 -11.46 11.65
N CYS A 379 4.75 -11.76 10.35
CA CYS A 379 5.42 -12.94 9.84
C CYS A 379 6.96 -12.80 10.01
N SER A 380 7.73 -13.82 9.62
CA SER A 380 9.20 -13.79 9.73
C SER A 380 9.89 -12.65 8.95
N THR A 381 9.17 -12.03 8.02
CA THR A 381 9.61 -10.83 7.29
C THR A 381 9.52 -9.54 8.10
N GLY A 382 8.83 -9.56 9.24
CA GLY A 382 8.46 -8.37 9.99
C GLY A 382 7.12 -7.74 9.57
N ASP A 383 6.51 -8.22 8.49
CA ASP A 383 5.23 -7.73 7.96
C ASP A 383 4.11 -8.78 8.05
N TYR A 384 2.86 -8.36 7.91
CA TYR A 384 1.74 -9.29 7.77
C TYR A 384 1.58 -9.68 6.30
N GLN A 385 1.65 -10.97 5.99
CA GLN A 385 1.54 -11.48 4.61
C GLN A 385 0.31 -12.36 4.47
N TRP A 386 -0.65 -11.93 3.66
CA TRP A 386 -1.93 -12.59 3.43
C TRP A 386 -1.98 -13.26 2.07
N LEU A 387 -2.09 -14.59 2.02
CA LEU A 387 -2.40 -15.33 0.80
C LEU A 387 -3.89 -15.18 0.48
N ILE A 388 -4.21 -14.27 -0.44
CA ILE A 388 -5.57 -13.75 -0.56
C ILE A 388 -6.59 -14.78 -1.08
N GLY A 389 -6.16 -15.71 -1.94
CA GLY A 389 -7.03 -16.79 -2.40
C GLY A 389 -7.21 -17.90 -1.36
N ALA A 390 -6.20 -18.13 -0.52
CA ALA A 390 -6.27 -19.10 0.57
C ALA A 390 -7.06 -18.56 1.77
N GLY A 391 -7.14 -17.24 1.94
CA GLY A 391 -7.73 -16.62 3.14
C GLY A 391 -6.84 -16.79 4.38
N ARG A 392 -5.52 -16.92 4.22
CA ARG A 392 -4.59 -17.23 5.34
C ARG A 392 -3.48 -16.20 5.47
N MET A 393 -3.27 -15.72 6.70
CA MET A 393 -2.20 -14.80 7.07
C MET A 393 -0.99 -15.59 7.60
N CYS A 394 0.21 -15.19 7.20
CA CYS A 394 1.50 -15.75 7.58
C CYS A 394 1.74 -17.23 7.25
N ASP A 395 1.65 -17.58 5.95
CA ASP A 395 2.18 -18.84 5.42
C ASP A 395 3.34 -18.56 4.45
N ALA A 396 4.57 -18.86 4.87
CA ALA A 396 5.72 -18.95 3.97
C ALA A 396 6.77 -19.94 4.48
N ASN A 397 6.33 -21.18 4.71
CA ASN A 397 7.06 -22.43 4.45
C ASN A 397 6.13 -23.58 4.83
N ALA A 398 6.07 -24.62 3.99
CA ALA A 398 5.20 -25.79 4.08
C ALA A 398 5.47 -26.69 5.31
N GLY A 399 5.42 -26.12 6.51
CA GLY A 399 5.70 -26.80 7.77
C GLY A 399 5.59 -25.95 9.05
N SER A 400 5.26 -24.65 8.97
CA SER A 400 5.03 -23.82 10.17
C SER A 400 3.54 -23.70 10.50
N THR A 401 3.12 -24.17 11.68
CA THR A 401 1.76 -24.02 12.25
C THR A 401 1.46 -22.61 12.76
N SER A 402 2.16 -21.58 12.30
CA SER A 402 2.08 -20.20 12.85
C SER A 402 1.09 -19.27 12.14
N GLY A 403 0.53 -19.67 10.99
CA GLY A 403 -0.44 -18.88 10.24
C GLY A 403 -1.87 -18.96 10.82
N PHE A 404 -2.71 -17.96 10.54
CA PHE A 404 -4.11 -17.92 10.97
C PHE A 404 -5.05 -17.54 9.82
N ASP A 405 -6.32 -17.91 9.94
CA ASP A 405 -7.33 -17.58 8.93
C ASP A 405 -7.66 -16.07 8.98
N PHE A 406 -7.44 -15.40 7.86
CA PHE A 406 -7.90 -14.06 7.59
C PHE A 406 -8.92 -14.12 6.46
N GLY A 407 -10.18 -14.34 6.84
CA GLY A 407 -11.29 -14.58 5.92
C GLY A 407 -11.40 -16.02 5.45
N SER A 408 -12.37 -16.29 4.59
CA SER A 408 -12.55 -17.59 3.95
C SER A 408 -11.72 -17.70 2.68
N LYS A 409 -11.41 -18.93 2.27
CA LYS A 409 -10.87 -19.23 0.93
C LYS A 409 -11.72 -18.53 -0.15
N TYR A 410 -11.07 -17.90 -1.12
CA TYR A 410 -11.71 -17.17 -2.20
C TYR A 410 -11.28 -17.71 -3.56
N GLN A 411 -12.24 -17.79 -4.49
CA GLN A 411 -11.99 -18.18 -5.87
C GLN A 411 -12.22 -16.97 -6.76
N PHE A 412 -11.14 -16.40 -7.30
CA PHE A 412 -11.22 -15.29 -8.23
C PHE A 412 -11.73 -15.76 -9.60
N SER A 413 -12.40 -14.87 -10.31
CA SER A 413 -12.76 -15.05 -11.73
C SER A 413 -12.15 -13.94 -12.57
N GLY A 414 -12.13 -14.08 -13.89
CA GLY A 414 -11.62 -13.04 -14.78
C GLY A 414 -12.29 -11.68 -14.58
N THR A 415 -13.56 -11.63 -14.14
CA THR A 415 -14.33 -10.40 -13.91
C THR A 415 -14.30 -9.89 -12.47
N ASP A 416 -13.68 -10.65 -11.58
CA ASP A 416 -13.66 -10.41 -10.14
C ASP A 416 -12.24 -10.46 -9.61
N LEU A 417 -11.34 -9.78 -10.29
CA LEU A 417 -9.94 -9.69 -9.92
C LEU A 417 -9.74 -8.59 -8.87
N PRO A 418 -8.81 -8.81 -7.93
CA PRO A 418 -8.43 -7.78 -6.97
C PRO A 418 -7.80 -6.59 -7.71
N SER A 419 -7.98 -5.39 -7.18
CA SER A 419 -7.63 -4.14 -7.85
C SER A 419 -6.80 -3.23 -6.95
N GLY A 420 -5.92 -2.42 -7.55
CA GLY A 420 -5.21 -1.33 -6.86
C GLY A 420 -6.16 -0.30 -6.21
N GLN A 421 -7.45 -0.40 -6.49
CA GLN A 421 -8.46 0.50 -5.97
C GLN A 421 -9.11 -0.04 -4.70
N ASP A 422 -8.98 -1.35 -4.42
CA ASP A 422 -9.60 -2.00 -3.28
C ASP A 422 -9.08 -1.37 -1.99
N THR A 423 -9.98 -1.02 -1.07
CA THR A 423 -9.57 -0.32 0.16
C THR A 423 -9.63 -1.21 1.38
N PHE A 424 -8.64 -1.04 2.25
CA PHE A 424 -8.52 -1.76 3.51
C PHE A 424 -8.34 -0.77 4.65
N THR A 425 -8.85 -1.14 5.83
CA THR A 425 -8.67 -0.33 7.04
C THR A 425 -7.97 -1.13 8.11
N MET A 426 -6.82 -0.62 8.57
CA MET A 426 -6.15 -1.09 9.77
C MET A 426 -6.63 -0.27 10.97
N LYS A 427 -7.13 -0.96 12.00
CA LYS A 427 -7.38 -0.38 13.33
C LYS A 427 -6.26 -0.83 14.26
N VAL A 428 -5.75 0.09 15.07
CA VAL A 428 -4.78 -0.22 16.12
C VAL A 428 -5.29 0.21 17.49
N GLU A 429 -4.82 -0.49 18.52
CA GLU A 429 -5.05 -0.18 19.94
C GLU A 429 -3.70 0.07 20.61
N THR A 430 -3.58 1.16 21.36
CA THR A 430 -2.32 1.63 21.92
C THR A 430 -2.25 1.45 23.44
N ALA A 431 -1.04 1.44 24.01
CA ALA A 431 -0.78 1.19 25.43
C ALA A 431 -1.45 2.21 26.37
N ASP A 432 -1.72 3.42 25.89
CA ASP A 432 -2.48 4.45 26.59
C ASP A 432 -4.02 4.29 26.46
N GLY A 433 -4.49 3.16 25.94
CA GLY A 433 -5.90 2.80 25.85
C GLY A 433 -6.68 3.49 24.75
N LYS A 434 -6.00 4.08 23.75
CA LYS A 434 -6.64 4.73 22.59
C LYS A 434 -6.72 3.79 21.39
N SER A 435 -7.54 4.17 20.42
CA SER A 435 -7.66 3.45 19.15
C SER A 435 -7.67 4.41 17.96
N TYR A 436 -7.03 3.97 16.88
CA TYR A 436 -6.82 4.73 15.65
C TYR A 436 -7.14 3.85 14.44
N GLU A 437 -7.69 4.45 13.38
CA GLU A 437 -7.98 3.78 12.12
C GLU A 437 -7.22 4.46 10.97
N PHE A 438 -6.70 3.67 10.04
CA PHE A 438 -5.99 4.11 8.84
C PHE A 438 -6.55 3.35 7.65
N THR A 439 -6.93 4.06 6.60
CA THR A 439 -7.51 3.46 5.40
C THR A 439 -6.64 3.79 4.20
N SER A 440 -6.33 2.79 3.38
CA SER A 440 -5.51 2.93 2.18
C SER A 440 -5.91 1.87 1.14
N SER A 441 -5.45 2.05 -0.10
CA SER A 441 -5.51 1.05 -1.17
C SER A 441 -4.11 0.53 -1.52
N PRO A 442 -3.99 -0.68 -2.08
CA PRO A 442 -2.73 -1.13 -2.64
C PRO A 442 -2.41 -0.31 -3.89
N GLY A 443 -1.21 0.24 -4.03
CA GLY A 443 -0.85 1.00 -5.24
C GLY A 443 -1.12 0.20 -6.53
N PHE A 444 -0.79 -1.10 -6.52
CA PHE A 444 -1.26 -2.07 -7.50
C PHE A 444 -1.27 -3.49 -6.96
N VAL A 445 -1.98 -4.36 -7.68
CA VAL A 445 -2.27 -5.71 -7.20
C VAL A 445 -1.63 -6.82 -8.02
N PHE A 446 -1.55 -6.69 -9.34
CA PHE A 446 -1.09 -7.78 -10.19
C PHE A 446 -0.18 -7.28 -11.30
N VAL A 447 1.05 -7.79 -11.28
CA VAL A 447 2.07 -7.59 -12.30
C VAL A 447 2.54 -8.96 -12.77
N THR A 448 2.55 -9.16 -14.09
CA THR A 448 3.08 -10.39 -14.69
C THR A 448 4.58 -10.51 -14.45
N HIS A 449 5.13 -11.68 -14.71
CA HIS A 449 6.55 -11.93 -14.51
C HIS A 449 7.36 -11.37 -15.70
N PRO A 450 8.61 -10.94 -15.48
CA PRO A 450 9.55 -10.76 -16.57
C PRO A 450 9.78 -12.14 -17.21
N MET A 451 9.42 -12.29 -18.49
CA MET A 451 9.55 -13.58 -19.16
C MET A 451 10.82 -13.60 -19.98
N LEU A 452 11.85 -14.27 -19.46
CA LEU A 452 13.12 -14.47 -20.15
C LEU A 452 12.95 -15.21 -21.48
N ILE A 453 13.75 -14.83 -22.47
CA ILE A 453 13.71 -15.35 -23.84
C ILE A 453 15.06 -15.97 -24.16
N THR A 454 16.13 -15.21 -23.98
CA THR A 454 17.51 -15.62 -24.24
C THR A 454 18.45 -15.18 -23.14
N TYR A 455 19.61 -15.83 -23.07
CA TYR A 455 20.72 -15.42 -22.23
C TYR A 455 22.04 -15.49 -23.00
N ASP A 456 23.03 -14.71 -22.56
CA ASP A 456 24.44 -14.84 -22.89
C ASP A 456 25.22 -14.90 -21.58
N ASN A 457 26.08 -15.90 -21.43
CA ASN A 457 26.78 -16.12 -20.18
C ASN A 457 28.11 -15.35 -20.04
N GLY A 458 28.44 -14.49 -20.99
CA GLY A 458 29.67 -13.71 -21.01
C GLY A 458 30.94 -14.51 -21.31
N ALA A 459 30.82 -15.78 -21.68
CA ALA A 459 31.94 -16.67 -22.07
C ALA A 459 31.77 -17.21 -23.50
N GLY A 460 31.00 -16.52 -24.34
CA GLY A 460 30.79 -16.90 -25.75
C GLY A 460 29.71 -17.97 -25.94
N TYR A 461 28.88 -18.24 -24.94
CA TYR A 461 27.71 -19.10 -25.06
C TYR A 461 26.42 -18.29 -24.84
N SER A 462 25.50 -18.41 -25.81
CA SER A 462 24.16 -17.85 -25.71
C SER A 462 23.11 -18.95 -25.94
N GLY A 463 21.97 -18.85 -25.26
CA GLY A 463 20.92 -19.87 -25.29
C GLY A 463 19.51 -19.28 -25.22
N THR A 464 18.51 -20.14 -25.35
CA THR A 464 17.08 -19.82 -25.19
C THR A 464 16.55 -20.42 -23.89
N ILE A 465 15.59 -19.73 -23.26
CA ILE A 465 14.91 -20.25 -22.07
C ILE A 465 13.73 -21.13 -22.49
N GLN A 466 13.72 -22.37 -22.00
CA GLN A 466 12.70 -23.36 -22.31
C GLN A 466 11.72 -23.48 -21.14
N TYR A 467 10.50 -22.95 -21.31
CA TYR A 467 9.45 -23.00 -20.30
C TYR A 467 8.72 -24.36 -20.29
N GLY A 468 8.39 -24.88 -19.10
CA GLY A 468 7.59 -26.09 -18.95
C GLY A 468 8.32 -27.42 -19.25
N GLN A 469 9.62 -27.37 -19.57
CA GLN A 469 10.44 -28.57 -19.74
C GLN A 469 10.83 -29.15 -18.39
N GLN A 470 10.72 -30.48 -18.25
CA GLN A 470 11.27 -31.18 -17.08
C GLN A 470 12.81 -31.17 -17.18
N ASN A 471 13.50 -30.67 -16.15
CA ASN A 471 14.96 -30.54 -16.06
C ASN A 471 15.57 -29.40 -16.91
N ILE A 472 15.31 -28.17 -16.49
CA ILE A 472 15.94 -26.98 -17.09
C ILE A 472 17.43 -26.96 -16.76
N ALA A 473 18.28 -26.97 -17.81
CA ALA A 473 19.72 -26.88 -17.64
C ALA A 473 20.09 -25.53 -17.00
N PRO A 474 20.93 -25.52 -15.94
CA PRO A 474 21.34 -24.28 -15.32
C PRO A 474 22.24 -23.46 -16.24
N ILE A 475 22.09 -22.14 -16.19
CA ILE A 475 22.94 -21.21 -16.92
C ILE A 475 24.32 -21.18 -16.24
N GLN A 476 25.37 -21.52 -16.98
CA GLN A 476 26.73 -21.54 -16.46
C GLN A 476 27.33 -20.14 -16.44
N VAL A 477 27.79 -19.67 -15.27
CA VAL A 477 28.33 -18.31 -15.09
C VAL A 477 29.66 -18.39 -14.35
N GLY A 478 30.73 -17.83 -14.92
CA GLY A 478 32.04 -17.70 -14.27
C GLY A 478 32.17 -16.44 -13.42
N SER A 479 33.13 -16.43 -12.49
CA SER A 479 33.32 -15.33 -11.53
C SER A 479 33.70 -13.98 -12.16
N SER A 480 34.20 -13.99 -13.40
CA SER A 480 34.55 -12.79 -14.18
C SER A 480 33.49 -12.38 -15.22
N ASN A 481 32.47 -13.20 -15.42
CA ASN A 481 31.57 -13.04 -16.56
C ASN A 481 30.45 -12.03 -16.27
N GLU A 482 30.00 -11.34 -17.32
CA GLU A 482 28.77 -10.57 -17.31
C GLU A 482 27.65 -11.42 -17.93
N LEU A 483 26.66 -11.79 -17.12
CA LEU A 483 25.46 -12.47 -17.57
C LEU A 483 24.54 -11.44 -18.23
N THR A 484 24.22 -11.64 -19.50
CA THR A 484 23.22 -10.85 -20.23
C THR A 484 21.93 -11.65 -20.35
N LEU A 485 20.79 -11.07 -20.01
CA LEU A 485 19.47 -11.68 -20.07
C LEU A 485 18.56 -10.83 -20.95
N THR A 486 17.85 -11.43 -21.90
CA THR A 486 16.80 -10.75 -22.68
C THR A 486 15.45 -11.31 -22.28
N MET A 487 14.49 -10.43 -22.04
CA MET A 487 13.16 -10.79 -21.55
C MET A 487 12.06 -9.93 -22.15
N PHE A 488 10.84 -10.47 -22.21
CA PHE A 488 9.64 -9.66 -22.33
C PHE A 488 9.43 -8.84 -21.07
N ARG A 489 8.96 -7.61 -21.26
CA ARG A 489 8.57 -6.71 -20.17
C ARG A 489 7.47 -7.36 -19.33
N PRO A 490 7.37 -7.05 -18.03
CA PRO A 490 6.19 -7.33 -17.24
C PRO A 490 5.04 -6.40 -17.65
N GLN A 491 3.82 -6.83 -17.37
CA GLN A 491 2.57 -6.14 -17.65
C GLN A 491 1.69 -6.07 -16.41
N ARG A 492 0.79 -5.09 -16.36
CA ARG A 492 -0.37 -5.11 -15.46
C ARG A 492 -1.67 -5.23 -16.24
N LEU A 493 -2.74 -5.57 -15.55
CA LEU A 493 -4.08 -5.43 -16.12
C LEU A 493 -4.44 -3.95 -16.27
N ALA A 494 -5.22 -3.66 -17.31
CA ALA A 494 -5.88 -2.38 -17.46
C ALA A 494 -6.81 -2.12 -16.26
N PHE A 495 -6.88 -0.87 -15.80
CA PHE A 495 -7.83 -0.44 -14.79
C PHE A 495 -8.99 0.36 -15.39
N ASP A 496 -10.03 0.56 -14.58
CA ASP A 496 -11.22 1.28 -15.02
C ASP A 496 -10.88 2.72 -15.44
N GLY A 497 -11.25 3.10 -16.67
CA GLY A 497 -10.85 4.37 -17.29
C GLY A 497 -9.79 4.23 -18.39
N GLU A 498 -9.09 3.09 -18.47
CA GLU A 498 -8.11 2.81 -19.54
C GLU A 498 -8.74 2.16 -20.77
N ALA A 499 -8.05 2.31 -21.90
CA ALA A 499 -8.38 1.62 -23.13
C ALA A 499 -8.27 0.10 -22.93
N GLY A 500 -9.27 -0.64 -23.41
CA GLY A 500 -9.31 -2.10 -23.29
C GLY A 500 -9.63 -2.63 -21.88
N TYR A 501 -10.00 -1.77 -20.91
CA TYR A 501 -10.42 -2.23 -19.58
C TYR A 501 -11.55 -3.27 -19.64
N SER A 502 -12.60 -3.01 -20.44
CA SER A 502 -13.72 -3.94 -20.63
C SER A 502 -13.28 -5.29 -21.17
N ASP A 503 -12.23 -5.28 -21.99
CA ASP A 503 -11.71 -6.44 -22.71
C ASP A 503 -10.64 -7.18 -21.88
N GLY A 504 -10.28 -6.65 -20.70
CA GLY A 504 -9.22 -7.17 -19.86
C GLY A 504 -7.85 -7.07 -20.50
N ALA A 505 -7.59 -5.96 -21.18
CA ALA A 505 -6.31 -5.68 -21.79
C ALA A 505 -5.19 -5.58 -20.74
N TYR A 506 -3.96 -5.67 -21.23
CA TYR A 506 -2.74 -5.53 -20.45
C TYR A 506 -1.98 -4.30 -20.91
N TYR A 507 -1.26 -3.69 -19.97
CA TYR A 507 -0.34 -2.60 -20.23
C TYR A 507 1.07 -3.05 -19.89
N ASP A 508 2.01 -2.85 -20.81
CA ASP A 508 3.43 -2.94 -20.53
C ASP A 508 3.81 -1.89 -19.50
N LEU A 509 4.72 -2.28 -18.60
CA LEU A 509 5.13 -1.43 -17.49
C LEU A 509 6.44 -0.69 -17.78
N ALA A 510 6.42 0.60 -17.52
CA ALA A 510 7.55 1.52 -17.64
C ALA A 510 8.29 1.72 -16.31
N ALA A 511 9.54 2.18 -16.36
CA ALA A 511 10.29 2.67 -15.19
C ALA A 511 10.54 1.68 -14.03
N PHE A 512 10.32 0.38 -14.21
CA PHE A 512 10.59 -0.64 -13.19
C PHE A 512 12.10 -0.84 -12.95
N LYS A 513 12.41 -1.23 -11.72
CA LYS A 513 13.73 -1.69 -11.28
C LYS A 513 13.78 -3.21 -11.30
N TYR A 514 14.93 -3.73 -11.70
CA TYR A 514 15.21 -5.15 -11.81
C TYR A 514 16.50 -5.44 -11.06
N THR A 515 16.38 -6.18 -9.96
CA THR A 515 17.50 -6.44 -9.04
C THR A 515 17.68 -7.94 -8.87
N PRO A 516 18.92 -8.47 -8.93
CA PRO A 516 19.15 -9.85 -8.56
C PRO A 516 19.04 -9.99 -7.04
N ASP A 517 18.19 -10.90 -6.57
CA ASP A 517 18.10 -11.31 -5.17
C ASP A 517 18.57 -12.75 -5.00
N ILE A 518 19.54 -12.95 -4.11
CA ILE A 518 20.22 -14.22 -3.87
C ILE A 518 20.06 -14.60 -2.40
N PRO A 519 18.84 -14.95 -1.94
CA PRO A 519 18.57 -15.20 -0.54
C PRO A 519 19.29 -16.46 -0.01
N ASN A 520 19.55 -17.43 -0.90
CA ASN A 520 20.09 -18.73 -0.57
C ASN A 520 21.56 -18.85 -0.99
N GLY A 521 22.39 -19.51 -0.16
CA GLY A 521 23.80 -19.76 -0.45
C GLY A 521 24.03 -20.76 -1.60
N ILE A 522 25.28 -20.84 -2.05
CA ILE A 522 25.73 -21.75 -3.12
C ILE A 522 25.63 -23.21 -2.64
N ARG A 523 25.08 -24.08 -3.49
CA ARG A 523 24.87 -25.51 -3.21
C ARG A 523 25.86 -26.39 -3.97
N ALA A 524 26.25 -27.51 -3.36
CA ALA A 524 27.11 -28.51 -4.00
C ALA A 524 26.38 -29.36 -5.06
N SER A 525 25.07 -29.59 -4.88
CA SER A 525 24.21 -30.32 -5.82
C SER A 525 23.12 -29.43 -6.40
N ASN A 526 22.52 -29.89 -7.51
CA ASN A 526 21.39 -29.25 -8.17
C ASN A 526 20.04 -29.52 -7.48
N ASP A 527 20.03 -30.25 -6.35
CA ASP A 527 18.82 -30.56 -5.60
C ASP A 527 18.26 -29.31 -4.88
N PRO A 528 16.93 -29.10 -4.89
CA PRO A 528 16.30 -27.95 -4.26
C PRO A 528 16.25 -28.00 -2.71
N GLY A 529 16.88 -29.00 -2.08
CA GLY A 529 16.98 -29.15 -0.61
C GLY A 529 17.77 -28.02 0.04
N SER A 530 17.24 -27.49 1.16
CA SER A 530 17.62 -26.23 1.81
C SER A 530 19.13 -25.92 1.85
N PRO A 531 19.53 -24.68 1.52
CA PRO A 531 20.93 -24.27 1.56
C PRO A 531 21.50 -24.39 2.98
N SER A 532 22.79 -24.69 3.08
CA SER A 532 23.52 -24.74 4.36
C SER A 532 23.96 -23.35 4.86
N SER A 533 23.76 -22.29 4.08
CA SER A 533 24.15 -20.92 4.42
C SER A 533 23.27 -19.88 3.73
N PRO A 534 23.13 -18.66 4.29
CA PRO A 534 22.52 -17.53 3.59
C PRO A 534 23.36 -17.11 2.37
N GLY A 535 22.69 -16.64 1.33
CA GLY A 535 23.35 -15.99 0.18
C GLY A 535 23.65 -14.51 0.45
N PRO A 536 24.19 -13.77 -0.53
CA PRO A 536 24.44 -12.33 -0.39
C PRO A 536 23.15 -11.48 -0.31
N GLY A 537 21.97 -12.07 -0.53
CA GLY A 537 20.68 -11.39 -0.50
C GLY A 537 20.47 -10.47 -1.70
N LYS A 538 19.66 -9.44 -1.52
CA LYS A 538 19.35 -8.46 -2.58
C LYS A 538 20.58 -7.64 -2.95
N CYS A 539 20.90 -7.62 -4.24
CA CYS A 539 22.10 -7.01 -4.80
C CYS A 539 21.81 -5.62 -5.38
N ASP A 540 21.58 -4.62 -4.52
CA ASP A 540 21.16 -3.27 -4.96
C ASP A 540 22.15 -2.61 -5.95
N ALA A 541 23.45 -2.90 -5.82
CA ALA A 541 24.50 -2.41 -6.73
C ALA A 541 24.36 -2.89 -8.19
N LEU A 542 23.60 -3.97 -8.42
CA LEU A 542 23.33 -4.52 -9.75
C LEU A 542 21.91 -4.18 -10.25
N THR A 543 21.23 -3.25 -9.58
CA THR A 543 19.88 -2.84 -9.99
C THR A 543 19.91 -2.16 -11.35
N PHE A 544 19.10 -2.67 -12.26
CA PHE A 544 18.82 -2.02 -13.54
C PHE A 544 17.50 -1.26 -13.45
N LYS A 545 17.50 0.05 -13.71
CA LYS A 545 16.26 0.83 -13.90
C LYS A 545 15.96 0.89 -15.40
N ASP A 546 14.77 0.46 -15.79
CA ASP A 546 14.33 0.67 -17.16
C ASP A 546 14.08 2.16 -17.42
N SER A 547 14.83 2.73 -18.35
CA SER A 547 14.68 4.11 -18.81
C SER A 547 14.26 4.20 -20.28
N THR A 548 13.96 3.06 -20.92
CA THR A 548 13.61 3.02 -22.35
C THR A 548 12.15 3.38 -22.55
N MET A 549 11.30 2.92 -21.64
CA MET A 549 9.88 3.20 -21.63
C MET A 549 9.59 4.10 -20.44
N THR A 550 8.98 5.25 -20.69
CA THR A 550 8.67 6.26 -19.68
C THR A 550 7.24 6.12 -19.18
N ASP A 551 6.28 5.82 -20.05
CA ASP A 551 4.86 5.66 -19.69
C ASP A 551 4.40 4.23 -19.91
N ASP A 552 3.46 3.75 -19.11
CA ASP A 552 2.76 2.50 -19.37
C ASP A 552 2.06 2.55 -20.73
N THR A 553 2.19 1.49 -21.54
CA THR A 553 1.56 1.43 -22.87
C THR A 553 0.73 0.18 -23.05
N LEU A 554 -0.34 0.29 -23.83
CA LEU A 554 -1.18 -0.86 -24.14
C LEU A 554 -0.35 -1.93 -24.85
N VAL A 555 -0.45 -3.18 -24.38
CA VAL A 555 0.28 -4.32 -24.93
C VAL A 555 0.03 -4.45 -26.43
N ASN A 556 1.13 -4.45 -27.18
CA ASN A 556 1.11 -4.74 -28.62
C ASN A 556 1.72 -6.12 -28.91
N THR A 557 0.87 -7.11 -29.15
CA THR A 557 1.30 -8.50 -29.40
C THR A 557 2.02 -8.71 -30.73
N ALA A 558 2.02 -7.72 -31.63
CA ALA A 558 2.75 -7.76 -32.89
C ALA A 558 4.23 -7.39 -32.70
N THR A 559 4.54 -6.42 -31.83
CA THR A 559 5.91 -5.94 -31.61
C THR A 559 6.63 -6.66 -30.48
N LYS A 560 5.91 -7.09 -29.43
CA LYS A 560 6.44 -7.84 -28.28
C LYS A 560 7.74 -7.24 -27.72
N PRO A 561 7.71 -5.98 -27.23
CA PRO A 561 8.90 -5.28 -26.77
C PRO A 561 9.68 -6.09 -25.73
N THR A 562 11.00 -6.12 -25.93
CA THR A 562 11.95 -6.81 -25.06
C THR A 562 12.82 -5.82 -24.30
N MET A 563 13.44 -6.28 -23.23
CA MET A 563 14.44 -5.56 -22.48
C MET A 563 15.63 -6.47 -22.15
N THR A 564 16.78 -5.85 -21.87
CA THR A 564 18.04 -6.55 -21.61
C THR A 564 18.59 -6.16 -20.24
N LEU A 565 18.87 -7.17 -19.41
CA LEU A 565 19.58 -7.01 -18.14
C LEU A 565 21.02 -7.49 -18.30
N LYS A 566 21.95 -6.84 -17.59
CA LYS A 566 23.38 -7.20 -17.58
C LYS A 566 23.90 -7.22 -16.16
N TRP A 567 24.36 -8.37 -15.70
CA TRP A 567 24.80 -8.57 -14.32
C TRP A 567 26.14 -9.28 -14.23
N ARG A 568 27.09 -8.64 -13.56
CA ARG A 568 28.30 -9.31 -13.06
C ARG A 568 28.05 -9.74 -11.62
N LEU A 569 27.54 -10.96 -11.43
CA LEU A 569 27.05 -11.43 -10.13
C LEU A 569 28.12 -11.40 -9.02
N ASN A 570 29.40 -11.59 -9.36
CA ASN A 570 30.49 -11.56 -8.38
C ASN A 570 30.61 -10.20 -7.65
N ASP A 571 30.16 -9.10 -8.28
CA ASP A 571 30.15 -7.79 -7.62
C ASP A 571 29.20 -7.78 -6.41
N CYS A 572 28.11 -8.54 -6.47
CA CYS A 572 27.21 -8.72 -5.32
C CYS A 572 27.85 -9.52 -4.18
N PHE A 573 28.51 -10.63 -4.52
CA PHE A 573 29.24 -11.46 -3.56
C PHE A 573 30.30 -10.62 -2.81
N ARG A 574 31.11 -9.84 -3.55
CA ARG A 574 32.11 -8.95 -2.99
C ARG A 574 31.50 -7.87 -2.10
N ALA A 575 30.45 -7.20 -2.55
CA ALA A 575 29.80 -6.12 -1.79
C ALA A 575 29.23 -6.60 -0.45
N ARG A 576 28.85 -7.89 -0.36
CA ARG A 576 28.25 -8.51 0.83
C ARG A 576 29.23 -9.38 1.63
N ASN A 577 30.51 -9.36 1.27
CA ASN A 577 31.56 -10.18 1.87
C ASN A 577 31.23 -11.69 1.90
N VAL A 578 30.58 -12.18 0.83
CA VAL A 578 30.30 -13.60 0.62
C VAL A 578 31.29 -14.13 -0.41
N ALA A 579 31.94 -15.26 -0.12
CA ALA A 579 32.90 -15.86 -1.04
C ALA A 579 32.20 -16.47 -2.27
N TRP A 580 32.72 -16.20 -3.46
CA TRP A 580 32.37 -16.95 -4.66
C TRP A 580 32.93 -18.37 -4.58
N SER A 581 32.15 -19.36 -4.99
CA SER A 581 32.59 -20.74 -5.14
C SER A 581 31.83 -21.44 -6.26
N ALA A 582 32.42 -22.49 -6.83
CA ALA A 582 31.73 -23.29 -7.82
C ALA A 582 30.57 -24.06 -7.18
N GLY A 583 29.45 -24.17 -7.89
CA GLY A 583 28.26 -24.84 -7.38
C GLY A 583 26.98 -24.38 -8.07
N TYR A 584 25.84 -24.62 -7.45
CA TYR A 584 24.51 -24.28 -7.98
C TYR A 584 23.87 -23.16 -7.17
N LEU A 585 23.21 -22.25 -7.87
CA LEU A 585 22.59 -21.07 -7.27
C LEU A 585 21.22 -20.82 -7.90
N THR A 586 20.29 -20.34 -7.08
CA THR A 586 19.05 -19.73 -7.59
C THR A 586 19.09 -18.23 -7.33
N VAL A 587 18.73 -17.46 -8.34
CA VAL A 587 18.64 -16.00 -8.25
C VAL A 587 17.23 -15.60 -8.61
N ASP A 588 16.58 -14.78 -7.78
CA ASP A 588 15.29 -14.19 -8.11
C ASP A 588 15.55 -12.87 -8.86
N ILE A 589 14.98 -12.71 -10.06
CA ILE A 589 14.88 -11.41 -10.72
C ILE A 589 13.74 -10.68 -10.03
N GLN A 590 14.08 -9.83 -9.06
CA GLN A 590 13.11 -9.03 -8.34
C GLN A 590 12.71 -7.84 -9.21
N VAL A 591 11.42 -7.71 -9.48
CA VAL A 591 10.80 -6.64 -10.26
C VAL A 591 10.09 -5.72 -9.31
N GLU A 592 10.49 -4.46 -9.30
CA GLU A 592 10.01 -3.45 -8.36
C GLU A 592 9.56 -2.20 -9.11
N PRO A 593 8.37 -1.66 -8.79
CA PRO A 593 7.97 -0.35 -9.27
C PRO A 593 8.89 0.70 -8.64
N THR A 594 8.91 1.91 -9.19
CA THR A 594 9.65 3.00 -8.54
C THR A 594 8.80 3.59 -7.39
N GLY A 595 8.55 2.87 -6.30
CA GLY A 595 7.78 3.41 -5.14
C GLY A 595 7.07 2.33 -4.32
N PRO A 596 6.07 2.68 -3.49
CA PRO A 596 5.31 1.69 -2.72
C PRO A 596 4.36 0.92 -3.64
N GLY A 597 4.76 -0.29 -4.02
CA GLY A 597 3.92 -1.14 -4.85
C GLY A 597 4.40 -2.59 -4.87
N GLY A 598 3.62 -3.44 -5.52
CA GLY A 598 3.88 -4.88 -5.51
C GLY A 598 5.14 -5.32 -6.25
N ASN A 599 5.69 -6.46 -5.87
CA ASN A 599 6.82 -7.06 -6.56
C ASN A 599 6.40 -8.35 -7.29
N SER A 600 7.01 -8.57 -8.45
CA SER A 600 7.04 -9.90 -9.06
C SER A 600 8.46 -10.44 -9.04
N ALA A 601 8.59 -11.76 -8.97
CA ALA A 601 9.90 -12.39 -8.97
C ALA A 601 9.94 -13.56 -9.94
N GLN A 602 10.96 -13.58 -10.80
CA GLN A 602 11.25 -14.69 -11.69
C GLN A 602 12.54 -15.39 -11.25
N LYS A 603 12.44 -16.66 -10.85
CA LYS A 603 13.61 -17.47 -10.48
C LYS A 603 14.49 -17.80 -11.69
N LEU A 604 15.81 -17.72 -11.53
CA LEU A 604 16.87 -18.20 -12.41
C LEU A 604 17.57 -19.40 -11.78
N TRP A 605 18.03 -20.33 -12.61
CA TRP A 605 18.80 -21.48 -12.20
C TRP A 605 20.20 -21.37 -12.78
N LEU A 606 21.20 -21.21 -11.93
CA LEU A 606 22.59 -20.97 -12.33
C LEU A 606 23.51 -22.08 -11.83
N GLN A 607 24.56 -22.34 -12.60
CA GLN A 607 25.73 -23.10 -12.18
C GLN A 607 26.93 -22.15 -12.19
N LEU A 608 27.47 -21.89 -11.01
CA LEU A 608 28.66 -21.07 -10.83
C LEU A 608 29.89 -21.91 -11.18
N LEU A 609 30.70 -21.36 -12.07
CA LEU A 609 32.02 -21.86 -12.42
C LEU A 609 33.09 -21.07 -11.64
N PRO A 610 34.31 -21.60 -11.49
CA PRO A 610 35.42 -20.89 -10.84
C PRO A 610 35.62 -19.44 -11.33
#